data_AF-A0A5J4RDG5-F1
#
_entry.id   AF-A0A5J4RDG5-F1
#
_cell.length_a   1.000
_cell.length_b   1.000
_cell.length_c   1.000
_cell.angle_alpha   90.00
_cell.angle_beta   90.00
_cell.angle_gamma   90.00
#
_symmetry.space_group_name_H-M   'P 1'
#
loop_
_entity.id
_entity.type
_entity.pdbx_description
1 polymer ?
#
loop_
_entity_poly.entity_id
_entity_poly.type
_entity_poly.pdbx_seq_one_letter_code
_entity_poly.pdbx_strand_id
1 'polypeptide(L)'
;MGYVVLHLKKALGNDAGTSAHIERTIHPKNADESHTHLNRELIGFLESVKNRIETIQRRIENAGITRKIGKNQVRAIGVMLSGTSEDMKRIEEAGNLNDWCVESVDWLQKTFGAENLVSTVLHRDETTPRIHATVVPIVTGERRKTS
;
A
#
# COMPACT_ATOMS: atom_id res chain seq x y z
N MET A 1 15.49 -8.74 19.90
CA MET A 1 14.03 -8.60 19.71
C MET A 1 13.85 -7.73 18.48
N GLY A 2 13.26 -8.25 17.40
CA GLY A 2 13.02 -7.45 16.20
C GLY A 2 11.80 -6.55 16.35
N TYR A 3 11.75 -5.43 15.62
CA TYR A 3 10.57 -4.56 15.57
C TYR A 3 9.88 -4.69 14.22
N VAL A 4 8.56 -4.71 14.26
CA VAL A 4 7.74 -4.45 13.07
C VAL A 4 7.56 -2.94 12.93
N VAL A 5 7.79 -2.44 11.72
CA VAL A 5 7.50 -1.05 11.34
C VAL A 5 6.20 -1.04 10.55
N LEU A 6 5.15 -0.48 11.14
CA LEU A 6 3.86 -0.24 10.50
C LEU A 6 3.57 1.26 10.53
N HIS A 7 3.49 1.89 9.36
CA HIS A 7 3.17 3.31 9.25
C HIS A 7 1.97 3.52 8.34
N LEU A 8 0.95 4.23 8.85
CA LEU A 8 -0.24 4.61 8.10
C LEU A 8 -0.22 6.12 7.81
N LYS A 9 -0.37 6.49 6.54
CA LYS A 9 -0.41 7.87 6.08
C LYS A 9 -1.69 8.13 5.29
N LYS A 10 -2.42 9.19 5.65
CA LYS A 10 -3.55 9.67 4.85
C LYS A 10 -3.04 10.20 3.52
N ALA A 11 -3.60 9.72 2.42
CA ALA A 11 -3.38 10.31 1.11
C ALA A 11 -3.90 11.75 1.09
N LEU A 12 -3.08 12.69 0.61
CA LEU A 12 -3.45 14.08 0.42
C LEU A 12 -3.73 14.34 -1.05
N GLY A 13 -4.85 14.99 -1.36
CA GLY A 13 -5.25 15.27 -2.75
C GLY A 13 -5.40 13.99 -3.58
N ASN A 14 -4.75 13.95 -4.74
CA ASN A 14 -4.71 12.78 -5.62
C ASN A 14 -3.55 11.81 -5.31
N ASP A 15 -2.73 12.11 -4.30
CA ASP A 15 -1.58 11.29 -3.89
C ASP A 15 -0.59 10.96 -5.03
N ALA A 16 -0.45 11.88 -5.99
CA ALA A 16 0.36 11.66 -7.18
C ALA A 16 1.84 11.43 -6.86
N GLY A 17 2.43 12.19 -5.93
CA GLY A 17 3.83 12.01 -5.54
C GLY A 17 4.11 10.64 -4.91
N THR A 18 3.22 10.17 -4.02
CA THR A 18 3.33 8.84 -3.42
C THR A 18 3.16 7.75 -4.48
N SER A 19 2.20 7.91 -5.39
CA SER A 19 1.97 6.96 -6.48
C SER A 19 3.17 6.90 -7.42
N ALA A 20 3.74 8.04 -7.78
CA ALA A 20 4.92 8.12 -8.64
C ALA A 20 6.16 7.45 -8.01
N HIS A 21 6.32 7.57 -6.70
CA HIS A 21 7.35 6.84 -5.97
C HIS A 21 7.08 5.33 -5.95
N ILE A 22 5.86 4.89 -5.62
CA ILE A 22 5.49 3.47 -5.55
C ILE A 22 5.66 2.77 -6.90
N GLU A 23 5.18 3.40 -7.97
CA GLU A 23 5.19 2.91 -9.34
C GLU A 23 6.51 3.20 -10.07
N ARG A 24 7.49 3.78 -9.36
CA ARG A 24 8.83 4.14 -9.90
C ARG A 24 8.79 4.99 -11.17
N THR A 25 7.80 5.88 -11.30
CA THR A 25 7.81 6.93 -12.33
C THR A 25 8.67 8.14 -11.92
N ILE A 26 9.06 8.22 -10.64
CA ILE A 26 10.10 9.10 -10.13
C ILE A 26 11.10 8.24 -9.34
N HIS A 27 12.38 8.30 -9.71
CA HIS A 27 13.45 7.58 -9.01
C HIS A 27 13.95 8.39 -7.80
N PRO A 28 13.79 7.89 -6.57
CA PRO A 28 14.34 8.55 -5.40
C PRO A 28 15.84 8.31 -5.30
N LYS A 29 16.58 9.23 -4.67
CA LYS A 29 18.05 9.16 -4.55
C LYS A 29 18.56 7.91 -3.82
N ASN A 30 17.73 7.29 -2.99
CA ASN A 30 18.06 6.12 -2.19
C ASN A 30 17.60 4.81 -2.81
N ALA A 31 17.07 4.83 -4.04
CA ALA A 31 16.77 3.61 -4.80
C ALA A 31 17.91 3.29 -5.77
N ASP A 32 18.31 2.03 -5.79
CA ASP A 32 19.26 1.47 -6.74
C ASP A 32 18.51 0.95 -7.98
N GLU A 33 18.67 1.66 -9.10
CA GLU A 33 17.99 1.32 -10.35
C GLU A 33 18.26 -0.12 -10.80
N SER A 34 19.47 -0.65 -10.53
CA SER A 34 19.85 -2.01 -10.89
C SER A 34 19.02 -3.07 -10.16
N HIS A 35 18.42 -2.73 -9.02
CA HIS A 35 17.55 -3.60 -8.24
C HIS A 35 16.05 -3.36 -8.48
N THR A 36 15.65 -2.37 -9.30
CA THR A 36 14.22 -2.06 -9.54
C THR A 36 13.44 -3.26 -10.05
N HIS A 37 14.08 -4.11 -10.87
CA HIS A 37 13.47 -5.33 -11.40
C HIS A 37 13.13 -6.38 -10.33
N LEU A 38 13.64 -6.22 -9.10
CA LEU A 38 13.32 -7.04 -7.94
C LEU A 38 12.06 -6.59 -7.21
N ASN A 39 11.56 -5.37 -7.50
CA ASN A 39 10.28 -4.89 -7.00
C ASN A 39 9.16 -5.73 -7.56
N ARG A 40 8.10 -5.94 -6.77
CA ARG A 40 7.02 -6.85 -7.14
C ARG A 40 5.67 -6.28 -6.76
N GLU A 41 4.74 -6.33 -7.70
CA GLU A 41 3.33 -6.16 -7.39
C GLU A 41 2.82 -7.45 -6.72
N LEU A 42 2.41 -7.33 -5.46
CA LEU A 42 1.83 -8.43 -4.68
C LEU A 42 0.31 -8.48 -4.88
N ILE A 43 -0.30 -7.31 -5.06
CA ILE A 43 -1.67 -7.15 -5.56
C ILE A 43 -1.57 -6.21 -6.75
N GLY A 44 -1.70 -6.80 -7.94
CA GLY A 44 -1.72 -6.07 -9.20
C GLY A 44 -3.05 -5.36 -9.43
N PHE A 45 -3.07 -4.49 -10.43
CA PHE A 45 -4.29 -3.78 -10.80
C PHE A 45 -5.29 -4.71 -11.49
N LEU A 46 -6.59 -4.43 -11.29
CA LEU A 46 -7.65 -5.09 -12.06
C LEU A 46 -7.48 -4.79 -13.56
N GLU A 47 -7.86 -5.73 -14.42
CA GLU A 47 -7.88 -5.51 -15.88
C GLU A 47 -8.60 -4.20 -16.20
N SER A 48 -8.02 -3.41 -17.11
CA SER A 48 -8.35 -2.02 -17.51
C SER A 48 -7.83 -0.85 -16.65
N VAL A 49 -7.24 -1.10 -15.48
CA VAL A 49 -6.70 -0.03 -14.64
C VAL A 49 -5.20 0.14 -14.83
N LYS A 50 -4.75 1.39 -14.99
CA LYS A 50 -3.36 1.71 -15.37
C LYS A 50 -2.45 2.02 -14.19
N ASN A 51 -3.01 2.51 -13.08
CA ASN A 51 -2.23 2.97 -11.94
C ASN A 51 -3.04 2.96 -10.64
N ARG A 52 -2.35 3.26 -9.55
CA ARG A 52 -2.89 3.32 -8.20
C ARG A 52 -4.01 4.36 -8.03
N ILE A 53 -3.93 5.50 -8.72
CA ILE A 53 -4.94 6.57 -8.61
C ILE A 53 -6.26 6.09 -9.20
N GLU A 54 -6.23 5.53 -10.40
CA GLU A 54 -7.40 4.98 -11.07
C GLU A 54 -7.98 3.79 -10.29
N THR A 55 -7.12 2.97 -9.68
CA THR A 55 -7.54 1.88 -8.80
C THR A 55 -8.32 2.37 -7.58
N ILE A 56 -7.83 3.42 -6.90
CA ILE A 56 -8.54 4.06 -5.78
C ILE A 56 -9.90 4.59 -6.24
N GLN A 57 -9.92 5.30 -7.37
CA GLN A 57 -11.14 5.89 -7.90
C GLN A 57 -12.18 4.82 -8.27
N ARG A 58 -11.76 3.75 -8.96
CA ARG A 58 -12.62 2.62 -9.33
C ARG A 58 -13.22 1.93 -8.11
N ARG A 59 -12.44 1.75 -7.02
CA ARG A 59 -12.97 1.18 -5.78
C ARG A 59 -14.06 2.06 -5.16
N ILE A 60 -13.87 3.38 -5.17
CA ILE A 60 -14.83 4.35 -4.65
C ILE A 60 -16.13 4.35 -5.48
N GLU A 61 -16.01 4.37 -6.81
CA GLU A 61 -17.16 4.39 -7.74
C GLU A 61 -18.01 3.12 -7.64
N ASN A 62 -17.37 1.97 -7.44
CA ASN A 62 -18.06 0.68 -7.34
C ASN A 62 -18.45 0.29 -5.90
N ALA A 63 -18.25 1.18 -4.93
CA ALA A 63 -18.55 0.91 -3.52
C ALA A 63 -20.04 1.07 -3.14
N GLY A 64 -20.91 1.45 -4.09
CA GLY A 64 -22.32 1.72 -3.79
C GLY A 64 -22.53 2.91 -2.84
N ILE A 65 -21.58 3.86 -2.80
CA ILE A 65 -21.67 5.04 -1.95
C ILE A 65 -22.77 5.96 -2.48
N THR A 66 -23.87 6.08 -1.73
CA THR A 66 -25.02 6.91 -2.12
C THR A 66 -24.89 8.37 -1.68
N ARG A 67 -24.00 8.67 -0.73
CA ARG A 67 -23.79 10.02 -0.20
C ARG A 67 -22.61 10.70 -0.89
N LYS A 68 -22.71 12.01 -1.07
CA LYS A 68 -21.60 12.82 -1.60
C LYS A 68 -20.36 12.72 -0.70
N ILE A 69 -19.22 12.36 -1.31
CA ILE A 69 -17.91 12.34 -0.65
C ILE A 69 -17.45 13.78 -0.41
N GLY A 70 -17.05 14.08 0.83
CA GLY A 70 -16.60 15.41 1.21
C GLY A 70 -15.28 15.80 0.53
N LYS A 71 -15.06 17.10 0.29
CA LYS A 71 -13.83 17.62 -0.33
C LYS A 71 -12.56 17.21 0.42
N ASN A 72 -12.64 17.13 1.75
CA ASN A 72 -11.52 16.82 2.65
C ASN A 72 -11.56 15.38 3.19
N GLN A 73 -12.45 14.53 2.65
CA GLN A 73 -12.56 13.16 3.10
C GLN A 73 -11.37 12.34 2.59
N VAL A 74 -10.77 11.55 3.47
CA VAL A 74 -9.63 10.68 3.12
C VAL A 74 -10.12 9.60 2.16
N ARG A 75 -9.55 9.58 0.94
CA ARG A 75 -9.90 8.62 -0.11
C ARG A 75 -9.02 7.37 -0.09
N ALA A 76 -7.79 7.50 0.41
CA ALA A 76 -6.86 6.39 0.54
C ALA A 76 -5.97 6.57 1.76
N ILE A 77 -5.51 5.45 2.30
CA ILE A 77 -4.49 5.35 3.33
C ILE A 77 -3.34 4.55 2.74
N GLY A 78 -2.17 5.16 2.67
CA GLY A 78 -0.93 4.45 2.38
C GLY A 78 -0.46 3.74 3.63
N VAL A 79 -0.17 2.45 3.52
CA VAL A 79 0.40 1.62 4.58
C VAL A 79 1.81 1.24 4.16
N MET A 80 2.79 1.49 5.01
CA MET A 80 4.15 0.99 4.85
C MET A 80 4.42 -0.07 5.91
N LEU A 81 4.81 -1.26 5.46
CA LEU A 81 5.22 -2.39 6.30
C LEU A 81 6.69 -2.69 6.06
N SER A 82 7.45 -2.86 7.14
CA SER A 82 8.85 -3.29 7.11
C SER A 82 9.27 -3.80 8.49
N GLY A 83 10.55 -4.08 8.65
CA GLY A 83 11.20 -4.36 9.93
C GLY A 83 12.44 -3.46 10.10
N THR A 84 13.28 -3.79 11.06
CA THR A 84 14.64 -3.22 11.10
C THR A 84 15.41 -3.63 9.85
N SER A 85 16.40 -2.85 9.42
CA SER A 85 17.23 -3.21 8.26
C SER A 85 17.91 -4.57 8.43
N GLU A 86 18.36 -4.85 9.66
CA GLU A 86 18.99 -6.12 10.02
C GLU A 86 18.01 -7.29 9.92
N ASP A 87 16.79 -7.14 10.43
CA ASP A 87 15.77 -8.18 10.37
C ASP A 87 15.30 -8.44 8.94
N MET A 88 15.06 -7.40 8.15
CA MET A 88 14.61 -7.54 6.76
C MET A 88 15.68 -8.22 5.90
N LYS A 89 16.95 -7.83 6.09
CA LYS A 89 18.08 -8.49 5.41
C LYS A 89 18.16 -9.97 5.80
N ARG A 90 18.03 -10.30 7.08
CA ARG A 90 18.01 -11.69 7.55
C ARG A 90 16.84 -12.49 6.96
N ILE A 91 15.64 -11.91 6.87
CA ILE A 91 14.46 -12.54 6.25
C ILE A 91 14.73 -12.83 4.77
N GLU A 92 15.33 -11.88 4.06
CA GLU A 92 15.67 -12.02 2.65
C GLU A 92 16.76 -13.07 2.40
N GLU A 93 17.86 -13.04 3.16
CA GLU A 93 18.96 -14.01 3.07
C GLU A 93 18.52 -15.43 3.45
N ALA A 94 17.56 -15.56 4.36
CA ALA A 94 16.96 -16.85 4.72
C ALA A 94 15.96 -17.38 3.67
N GLY A 95 15.66 -16.62 2.61
CA GLY A 95 14.67 -16.99 1.59
C GLY A 95 13.21 -16.79 2.01
N ASN A 96 12.95 -16.20 3.17
CA ASN A 96 11.62 -16.07 3.77
C ASN A 96 10.88 -14.79 3.37
N LEU A 97 11.44 -13.98 2.47
CA LEU A 97 10.83 -12.72 2.05
C LEU A 97 9.47 -12.94 1.36
N ASN A 98 9.31 -14.05 0.65
CA ASN A 98 8.05 -14.41 0.01
C ASN A 98 6.95 -14.68 1.05
N ASP A 99 7.26 -15.48 2.07
CA ASP A 99 6.31 -15.81 3.13
C ASP A 99 5.93 -14.56 3.92
N TRP A 100 6.92 -13.71 4.23
CA TRP A 100 6.67 -12.42 4.86
C TRP A 100 5.73 -11.53 4.03
N CYS A 101 5.86 -11.53 2.70
CA CYS A 101 4.94 -10.81 1.82
C CYS A 101 3.52 -11.39 1.86
N VAL A 102 3.39 -12.72 1.79
CA VAL A 102 2.09 -13.41 1.83
C VAL A 102 1.37 -13.15 3.14
N GLU A 103 2.06 -13.30 4.27
CA GLU A 103 1.51 -13.04 5.61
C GLU A 103 1.14 -11.56 5.80
N SER A 104 1.96 -10.64 5.28
CA SER A 104 1.66 -9.20 5.33
C SER A 104 0.40 -8.85 4.54
N VAL A 105 0.24 -9.40 3.33
CA VAL A 105 -0.95 -9.19 2.50
C VAL A 105 -2.19 -9.79 3.17
N ASP A 106 -2.10 -11.02 3.66
CA ASP A 106 -3.19 -11.70 4.36
C ASP A 106 -3.65 -10.90 5.60
N TRP A 107 -2.70 -10.41 6.41
CA TRP A 107 -3.01 -9.56 7.55
C TRP A 107 -3.70 -8.25 7.13
N LEU A 108 -3.22 -7.59 6.07
CA LEU A 108 -3.84 -6.36 5.55
C LEU A 108 -5.27 -6.59 5.07
N GLN A 109 -5.51 -7.70 4.35
CA GLN A 109 -6.84 -8.07 3.87
C GLN A 109 -7.80 -8.38 5.02
N LYS A 110 -7.33 -9.11 6.05
CA LYS A 110 -8.12 -9.39 7.25
C LYS A 110 -8.43 -8.14 8.07
N THR A 111 -7.48 -7.20 8.15
CA THR A 111 -7.60 -5.99 8.97
C THR A 111 -8.45 -4.91 8.32
N PHE A 112 -8.24 -4.66 7.02
CA PHE A 112 -8.89 -3.54 6.32
C PHE A 112 -10.00 -3.97 5.36
N GLY A 113 -10.14 -5.27 5.11
CA GLY A 113 -11.04 -5.84 4.12
C GLY A 113 -10.35 -6.03 2.76
N ALA A 114 -10.52 -7.21 2.17
CA ALA A 114 -9.88 -7.56 0.89
C ALA A 114 -10.24 -6.57 -0.24
N GLU A 115 -11.50 -6.13 -0.32
CA GLU A 115 -11.94 -5.13 -1.31
C GLU A 115 -11.33 -3.74 -1.10
N ASN A 116 -10.92 -3.42 0.14
CA ASN A 116 -10.35 -2.13 0.47
C ASN A 116 -8.84 -2.10 0.21
N LEU A 117 -8.16 -3.24 0.17
CA LEU A 117 -6.74 -3.35 -0.16
C LEU A 117 -6.57 -3.40 -1.69
N VAL A 118 -6.36 -2.24 -2.30
CA VAL A 118 -6.49 -2.11 -3.76
C VAL A 118 -5.16 -2.17 -4.51
N SER A 119 -4.03 -1.98 -3.84
CA SER A 119 -2.69 -2.09 -4.43
C SER A 119 -1.68 -2.43 -3.35
N THR A 120 -0.80 -3.38 -3.62
CA THR A 120 0.30 -3.73 -2.72
C THR A 120 1.56 -4.01 -3.52
N VAL A 121 2.64 -3.30 -3.21
CA VAL A 121 3.93 -3.37 -3.93
C VAL A 121 5.06 -3.57 -2.94
N LEU A 122 5.91 -4.54 -3.21
CA LEU A 122 7.18 -4.75 -2.52
C LEU A 122 8.27 -3.93 -3.22
N HIS A 123 8.98 -3.10 -2.46
CA HIS A 123 10.21 -2.44 -2.88
C HIS A 123 11.43 -3.14 -2.27
N ARG A 124 12.39 -3.51 -3.13
CA ARG A 124 13.68 -4.16 -2.80
C ARG A 124 14.89 -3.39 -3.32
N ASP A 125 14.64 -2.30 -4.03
CA ASP A 125 15.63 -1.39 -4.58
C ASP A 125 16.04 -0.27 -3.62
N GLU A 126 15.39 -0.13 -2.47
CA GLU A 126 15.80 0.79 -1.41
C GLU A 126 16.62 0.10 -0.31
N THR A 127 17.20 0.88 0.60
CA THR A 127 18.06 0.40 1.71
C THR A 127 17.46 -0.74 2.55
N THR A 128 16.14 -0.73 2.73
CA THR A 128 15.44 -1.74 3.53
C THR A 128 14.20 -2.18 2.77
N PRO A 129 14.05 -3.50 2.49
CA PRO A 129 12.86 -4.03 1.87
C PRO A 129 11.59 -3.62 2.62
N ARG A 130 10.60 -3.15 1.89
CA ARG A 130 9.34 -2.67 2.47
C ARG A 130 8.17 -2.89 1.53
N ILE A 131 6.99 -3.08 2.10
CA ILE A 131 5.74 -3.15 1.37
C ILE A 131 5.04 -1.80 1.46
N HIS A 132 4.62 -1.29 0.31
CA HIS A 132 3.67 -0.21 0.17
C HIS A 132 2.30 -0.78 -0.19
N ALA A 133 1.35 -0.66 0.73
CA ALA A 133 -0.04 -1.04 0.53
C ALA A 133 -0.94 0.20 0.46
N THR A 134 -2.05 0.08 -0.26
CA THR A 134 -3.03 1.15 -0.46
C THR A 134 -4.40 0.66 -0.05
N VAL A 135 -4.94 1.31 0.98
CA VAL A 135 -6.25 0.99 1.54
C VAL A 135 -7.23 2.10 1.20
N VAL A 136 -8.37 1.77 0.59
CA VAL A 136 -9.52 2.68 0.45
C VAL A 136 -10.44 2.45 1.65
N PRO A 137 -10.54 3.39 2.61
CA PRO A 137 -11.13 3.13 3.93
C PRO A 137 -12.67 3.22 3.90
N ILE A 138 -13.32 2.34 3.13
CA ILE A 138 -14.77 2.23 3.08
C ILE A 138 -15.22 1.26 4.18
N VAL A 139 -16.14 1.73 5.01
CA VAL A 139 -16.72 0.93 6.10
C VAL A 139 -18.24 1.04 6.06
N THR A 140 -18.92 -0.05 6.39
CA THR A 140 -20.37 -0.09 6.61
C THR A 140 -20.64 -0.05 8.10
N GLY A 141 -21.35 0.98 8.57
CA GLY A 141 -21.70 1.10 9.98
C GLY A 141 -22.38 2.41 10.31
N GLU A 142 -22.91 2.51 11.52
CA GLU A 142 -23.46 3.76 12.01
C GLU A 142 -22.37 4.84 12.09
N ARG A 143 -22.69 6.02 11.56
CA ARG A 143 -21.79 7.16 11.65
C ARG A 143 -21.65 7.54 13.13
N ARG A 144 -20.47 7.31 13.70
CA ARG A 144 -20.09 7.94 14.96
C ARG A 144 -20.11 9.45 14.75
N LYS A 145 -21.11 10.13 15.32
CA LYS A 145 -21.09 11.58 15.42
C LYS A 145 -20.00 11.93 16.41
N THR A 146 -19.00 12.70 15.98
CA THR A 146 -18.12 13.40 16.92
C THR A 146 -19.00 14.46 17.58
N SER A 147 -19.36 14.22 18.84
CA SER A 147 -19.90 15.23 19.75
C SER A 147 -18.87 16.32 20.01
#